data_AF-A0AAV7CPN2-F1
#
_entry.id   AF-A0AAV7CPN2-F1
#
_cell.length_a   1.000
_cell.length_b   1.000
_cell.length_c   1.000
_cell.angle_alpha   90.00
_cell.angle_beta   90.00
_cell.angle_gamma   90.00
#
_symmetry.space_group_name_H-M   'P 1'
#
loop_
_entity.id
_entity.type
_entity.pdbx_description
1 polymer ?
#
loop_
_entity_poly.entity_id
_entity_poly.type
_entity_poly.pdbx_seq_one_letter_code
_entity_poly.pdbx_strand_id
1 'polypeptide(L)'
;MATEPWNRVSIPRPAIQCQLTVPLGDNTEKCMKTLTQNCSDVHLLLKSESMKTEIATLESMLYVYHHKLCYHKPYLALKQVQQCSRRIKAMQLEESLKEMIELCSLEPQLEGPQYCAVPSQPILELVSMKILGACKLLVRCMDCCSKAFHLCLQHLLLKEYIVLNVVLLGLLSRLRIMCRGLLKRLAALYSTHIALQKEVSDLHKTPYFKDFAFPTTIEEHIGPIFKDLFADTLKNLISKKHYGQFLSKIFDTSTQVEEDKISDEIRDAVIEDTKGTPGDMGQPIQMQRFKRGKLDTFDVKSLFLPVKASVQNVS
;
A
#
# COMPACT_ATOMS: atom_id res chain seq x y z
N MET A 1 -27.55 -8.92 0.55
CA MET A 1 -26.77 -8.77 -0.70
C MET A 1 -25.76 -9.90 -0.75
N ALA A 2 -25.80 -10.75 -1.77
CA ALA A 2 -24.82 -11.84 -1.90
C ALA A 2 -23.41 -11.22 -1.88
N THR A 3 -22.56 -11.64 -0.95
CA THR A 3 -21.16 -11.22 -0.90
C THR A 3 -20.50 -11.58 -2.22
N GLU A 4 -20.05 -10.55 -2.96
CA GLU A 4 -19.39 -10.72 -4.26
C GLU A 4 -18.24 -11.74 -4.13
N PRO A 5 -18.08 -12.66 -5.11
CA PRO A 5 -17.24 -13.86 -4.94
C PRO A 5 -15.75 -13.55 -4.70
N TRP A 6 -15.25 -12.39 -5.16
CA TRP A 6 -13.87 -11.94 -4.91
C TRP A 6 -13.60 -11.55 -3.45
N ASN A 7 -14.65 -11.29 -2.66
CA ASN A 7 -14.51 -10.87 -1.25
C ASN A 7 -14.37 -12.09 -0.31
N ARG A 8 -14.47 -13.32 -0.82
CA ARG A 8 -14.26 -14.54 -0.03
C ARG A 8 -12.78 -14.70 0.33
N VAL A 9 -12.50 -15.13 1.56
CA VAL A 9 -11.11 -15.33 2.04
C VAL A 9 -10.45 -16.49 1.31
N SER A 10 -11.19 -17.58 1.11
CA SER A 10 -10.78 -18.73 0.32
C SER A 10 -11.77 -18.91 -0.83
N ILE A 11 -11.22 -19.00 -2.04
CA ILE A 11 -11.96 -19.40 -3.23
C ILE A 11 -11.50 -20.84 -3.53
N PRO A 12 -12.41 -21.82 -3.53
CA PRO A 12 -12.04 -23.22 -3.73
C PRO A 12 -11.40 -23.41 -5.10
N ARG A 13 -10.39 -24.29 -5.16
CA ARG A 13 -9.76 -24.68 -6.41
C ARG A 13 -10.71 -25.60 -7.19
N PRO A 14 -10.84 -25.45 -8.52
CA PRO A 14 -11.62 -26.37 -9.33
C PRO A 14 -11.01 -27.78 -9.30
N ALA A 15 -11.84 -28.81 -9.14
CA ALA A 15 -11.44 -30.21 -9.12
C ALA A 15 -11.30 -30.83 -10.54
N ILE A 16 -11.18 -29.99 -11.57
CA ILE A 16 -11.17 -30.37 -12.99
C ILE A 16 -9.73 -30.39 -13.49
N GLN A 17 -9.49 -31.06 -14.63
CA GLN A 17 -8.21 -30.99 -15.32
C GLN A 17 -7.72 -29.55 -15.47
N CYS A 18 -6.48 -29.32 -15.06
CA CYS A 18 -5.90 -28.00 -14.95
C CYS A 18 -5.37 -27.45 -16.28
N GLN A 19 -5.12 -28.34 -17.24
CA GLN A 19 -4.57 -28.03 -18.56
C GLN A 19 -5.48 -28.55 -19.68
N LEU A 20 -5.48 -27.83 -20.79
CA LEU A 20 -6.12 -28.16 -22.04
C LEU A 20 -5.08 -28.08 -23.16
N THR A 21 -5.11 -29.03 -24.09
CA THR A 21 -4.27 -28.99 -25.29
C THR A 21 -4.99 -28.23 -26.39
N VAL A 22 -4.39 -27.14 -26.85
CA VAL A 22 -4.95 -26.24 -27.87
C VAL A 22 -4.04 -26.25 -29.11
N PRO A 23 -4.58 -26.24 -30.35
CA PRO A 23 -3.76 -26.12 -31.55
C PRO A 23 -2.90 -24.84 -31.53
N LEU A 24 -1.63 -24.96 -31.89
CA LEU A 24 -0.64 -23.88 -31.82
C LEU A 24 -1.04 -22.72 -32.76
N GLY A 25 -1.39 -21.57 -32.17
CA GLY A 25 -1.48 -20.31 -32.91
C GLY A 25 -0.33 -19.38 -32.52
N ASP A 26 0.32 -18.73 -33.48
CA ASP A 26 1.45 -17.80 -33.24
C ASP A 26 1.15 -16.70 -32.19
N ASN A 27 -0.13 -16.34 -32.04
CA ASN A 27 -0.60 -15.37 -31.05
C ASN A 27 -0.71 -15.97 -29.64
N THR A 28 -1.12 -17.23 -29.52
CA THR A 28 -1.26 -17.93 -28.23
C THR A 28 0.10 -18.11 -27.55
N GLU A 29 1.15 -18.47 -28.31
CA GLU A 29 2.50 -18.65 -27.78
C GLU A 29 3.09 -17.32 -27.27
N LYS A 30 2.89 -16.22 -28.01
CA LYS A 30 3.29 -14.87 -27.59
C LYS A 30 2.51 -14.43 -26.33
N CYS A 31 1.21 -14.70 -26.28
CA CYS A 31 0.37 -14.41 -25.12
C CYS A 31 0.84 -15.20 -23.88
N MET A 32 1.17 -16.48 -24.03
CA MET A 32 1.69 -17.30 -22.95
C MET A 32 3.06 -16.82 -22.46
N LYS A 33 4.01 -16.52 -23.36
CA LYS A 33 5.33 -15.99 -22.96
C LYS A 33 5.20 -14.68 -22.18
N THR A 34 4.38 -13.76 -22.66
CA THR A 34 4.12 -12.48 -21.98
C THR A 34 3.38 -12.67 -20.65
N LEU A 35 2.43 -13.60 -20.57
CA LEU A 35 1.74 -13.95 -19.34
C LEU A 35 2.71 -14.52 -18.30
N THR A 36 3.54 -15.49 -18.68
CA THR A 36 4.52 -16.12 -17.78
C THR A 36 5.52 -15.08 -17.25
N GLN A 37 5.99 -14.17 -18.11
CA GLN A 37 6.85 -13.06 -17.70
C GLN A 37 6.14 -12.15 -16.69
N ASN A 38 4.93 -11.68 -17.00
CA ASN A 38 4.15 -10.83 -16.10
C ASN A 38 3.83 -11.52 -14.76
N CYS A 39 3.55 -12.84 -14.78
CA CYS A 39 3.34 -13.63 -13.58
C CYS A 39 4.60 -13.69 -12.74
N SER A 40 5.76 -13.93 -13.37
CA SER A 40 7.06 -13.97 -12.68
C SER A 40 7.41 -12.62 -12.03
N ASP A 41 7.12 -11.51 -12.72
CA ASP A 41 7.36 -10.16 -12.22
C ASP A 41 6.48 -9.81 -11.02
N VAL A 42 5.20 -10.19 -11.04
CA VAL A 42 4.28 -9.99 -9.91
C VAL A 42 4.66 -10.93 -8.75
N HIS A 43 5.01 -12.18 -9.05
CA HIS A 43 5.46 -13.15 -8.08
C HIS A 43 6.71 -12.67 -7.32
N LEU A 44 7.69 -12.14 -8.04
CA LEU A 44 8.92 -11.59 -7.45
C LEU A 44 8.63 -10.37 -6.57
N LEU A 45 7.72 -9.48 -6.98
CA LEU A 45 7.32 -8.34 -6.15
C LEU A 45 6.61 -8.79 -4.86
N LEU A 46 5.68 -9.74 -4.95
CA LEU A 46 4.98 -10.27 -3.77
C LEU A 46 5.96 -10.94 -2.79
N LYS A 47 6.98 -11.62 -3.31
CA LYS A 47 8.02 -12.28 -2.52
C LYS A 47 9.16 -11.35 -2.10
N SER A 48 9.14 -10.07 -2.52
CA SER A 48 10.23 -9.15 -2.28
C SER A 48 10.53 -8.99 -0.78
N GLU A 49 11.82 -9.05 -0.43
CA GLU A 49 12.24 -8.90 0.97
C GLU A 49 11.90 -7.51 1.52
N SER A 50 11.91 -6.48 0.67
CA SER A 50 11.51 -5.12 1.08
C SER A 50 10.05 -5.03 1.53
N MET A 51 9.12 -5.70 0.84
CA MET A 51 7.72 -5.71 1.27
C MET A 51 7.54 -6.49 2.58
N LYS A 52 8.26 -7.61 2.75
CA LYS A 52 8.23 -8.40 3.98
C LYS A 52 8.80 -7.64 5.17
N THR A 53 9.91 -6.93 4.99
CA THR A 53 10.53 -6.17 6.08
C THR A 53 9.64 -5.01 6.54
N GLU A 54 9.02 -4.25 5.62
CA GLU A 54 8.10 -3.18 6.02
C GLU A 54 6.84 -3.72 6.73
N ILE A 55 6.32 -4.89 6.32
CA ILE A 55 5.22 -5.52 7.04
C ILE A 55 5.69 -5.98 8.42
N ALA A 56 6.87 -6.62 8.53
CA ALA A 56 7.42 -7.08 9.80
C ALA A 56 7.72 -5.91 10.77
N THR A 57 8.20 -4.77 10.28
CA THR A 57 8.41 -3.57 11.10
C THR A 57 7.07 -3.00 11.57
N LEU A 58 6.03 -2.98 10.73
CA LEU A 58 4.68 -2.62 11.15
C LEU A 58 4.17 -3.53 12.27
N GLU A 59 4.30 -4.85 12.11
CA GLU A 59 3.86 -5.81 13.13
C GLU A 59 4.64 -5.67 14.44
N SER A 60 5.96 -5.43 14.35
CA SER A 60 6.81 -5.18 15.52
C SER A 60 6.41 -3.91 16.26
N MET A 61 6.14 -2.82 15.55
CA MET A 61 5.64 -1.57 16.15
C MET A 61 4.28 -1.78 16.82
N LEU A 62 3.36 -2.48 16.16
CA LEU A 62 2.05 -2.79 16.72
C LEU A 62 2.12 -3.65 17.97
N TYR A 63 3.10 -4.55 18.04
CA TYR A 63 3.38 -5.38 19.21
C TYR A 63 3.94 -4.54 20.36
N VAL A 64 5.04 -3.81 20.15
CA VAL A 64 5.71 -3.01 21.18
C VAL A 64 4.78 -1.97 21.79
N TYR A 65 3.97 -1.31 20.98
CA TYR A 65 3.07 -0.24 21.43
C TYR A 65 1.66 -0.71 21.77
N HIS A 66 1.41 -2.02 21.77
CA HIS A 66 0.07 -2.58 22.02
C HIS A 66 -0.53 -2.06 23.32
N HIS A 67 0.17 -2.28 24.44
CA HIS A 67 -0.36 -1.92 25.77
C HIS A 67 -0.45 -0.41 25.97
N LYS A 68 0.44 0.38 25.35
CA LYS A 68 0.49 1.83 25.52
C LYS A 68 -0.54 2.58 24.67
N LEU A 69 -0.80 2.10 23.46
CA LEU A 69 -1.56 2.85 22.43
C LEU A 69 -2.77 2.09 21.89
N CYS A 70 -3.21 0.99 22.50
CA CYS A 70 -4.30 0.16 21.99
C CYS A 70 -5.60 0.90 21.63
N TYR A 71 -5.95 1.95 22.39
CA TYR A 71 -7.14 2.77 22.16
C TYR A 71 -6.87 4.03 21.33
N HIS A 72 -5.62 4.24 20.92
CA HIS A 72 -5.21 5.43 20.19
C HIS A 72 -5.64 5.36 18.72
N LYS A 73 -6.14 6.48 18.16
CA LYS A 73 -6.67 6.50 16.78
C LYS A 73 -5.62 6.12 15.72
N PRO A 74 -4.39 6.67 15.72
CA PRO A 74 -3.30 6.19 14.86
C PRO A 74 -3.04 4.70 14.97
N TYR A 75 -3.03 4.15 16.19
CA TYR A 75 -2.78 2.73 16.40
C TYR A 75 -3.88 1.85 15.80
N LEU A 76 -5.14 2.23 15.98
CA LEU A 76 -6.27 1.54 15.36
C LEU A 76 -6.21 1.62 13.83
N ALA A 77 -5.78 2.76 13.26
CA ALA A 77 -5.57 2.88 11.82
C ALA A 77 -4.41 2.01 11.32
N LEU A 78 -3.30 1.89 12.07
CA LEU A 78 -2.21 0.96 11.76
C LEU A 78 -2.66 -0.51 11.80
N LYS A 79 -3.55 -0.88 12.74
CA LYS A 79 -4.18 -2.20 12.74
C LYS A 79 -4.97 -2.49 11.47
N GLN A 80 -5.63 -1.48 10.89
CA GLN A 80 -6.32 -1.63 9.61
C GLN A 80 -5.33 -1.92 8.48
N VAL A 81 -4.18 -1.25 8.46
CA VAL A 81 -3.10 -1.55 7.50
C VAL A 81 -2.60 -2.98 7.67
N GLN A 82 -2.33 -3.42 8.90
CA GLN A 82 -1.92 -4.81 9.19
C GLN A 82 -2.98 -5.81 8.73
N GLN A 83 -4.26 -5.54 8.97
CA GLN A 83 -5.36 -6.40 8.55
C GLN A 83 -5.42 -6.53 7.03
N CYS A 84 -5.24 -5.42 6.29
CA CYS A 84 -5.16 -5.45 4.82
C CYS A 84 -3.99 -6.32 4.35
N SER A 85 -2.79 -6.15 4.91
CA SER A 85 -1.60 -6.95 4.56
C SER A 85 -1.81 -8.45 4.83
N ARG A 86 -2.37 -8.79 6.00
CA ARG A 86 -2.71 -10.19 6.34
C ARG A 86 -3.73 -10.78 5.38
N ARG A 87 -4.73 -10.00 4.99
CA ARG A 87 -5.76 -10.45 4.05
C ARG A 87 -5.22 -10.66 2.64
N ILE A 88 -4.31 -9.82 2.18
CA ILE A 88 -3.61 -10.01 0.90
C ILE A 88 -2.83 -11.34 0.93
N LYS A 89 -2.11 -11.62 2.02
CA LYS A 89 -1.39 -12.88 2.20
C LYS A 89 -2.33 -14.10 2.25
N ALA A 90 -3.44 -13.99 2.97
CA ALA A 90 -4.44 -15.06 3.09
C ALA A 90 -5.13 -15.44 1.76
N MET A 91 -5.17 -14.53 0.79
CA MET A 91 -5.73 -14.80 -0.54
C MET A 91 -4.88 -15.79 -1.38
N GLN A 92 -3.64 -16.06 -0.96
CA GLN A 92 -2.71 -16.99 -1.62
C GLN A 92 -2.56 -16.69 -3.12
N LEU A 93 -2.42 -15.41 -3.48
CA LEU A 93 -2.18 -15.01 -4.87
C LEU A 93 -0.81 -15.50 -5.35
N GLU A 94 0.20 -15.48 -4.48
CA GLU A 94 1.56 -15.94 -4.80
C GLU A 94 1.57 -17.40 -5.27
N GLU A 95 0.86 -18.28 -4.57
CA GLU A 95 0.75 -19.72 -4.89
C GLU A 95 0.01 -19.93 -6.21
N SER A 96 -1.09 -19.20 -6.44
CA SER A 96 -1.83 -19.30 -7.69
C SER A 96 -1.06 -18.77 -8.89
N LEU A 97 -0.21 -17.74 -8.73
CA LEU A 97 0.65 -17.26 -9.81
C LEU A 97 1.78 -18.24 -10.13
N LYS A 98 2.37 -18.89 -9.11
CA LYS A 98 3.34 -19.98 -9.29
C LYS A 98 2.72 -21.14 -10.05
N GLU A 99 1.54 -21.57 -9.64
CA GLU A 99 0.78 -22.61 -10.33
C GLU A 99 0.54 -22.25 -11.79
N MET A 100 0.14 -21.01 -12.11
CA MET A 100 -0.01 -20.60 -13.51
C MET A 100 1.29 -20.66 -14.30
N ILE A 101 2.42 -20.25 -13.71
CA ILE A 101 3.73 -20.33 -14.36
C ILE A 101 4.05 -21.80 -14.70
N GLU A 102 3.87 -22.71 -13.73
CA GLU A 102 4.09 -24.14 -13.92
C GLU A 102 3.18 -24.73 -15.01
N LEU A 103 1.89 -24.36 -15.01
CA LEU A 103 0.93 -24.82 -16.02
C LEU A 103 1.22 -24.28 -17.43
N CYS A 104 1.84 -23.11 -17.55
CA CYS A 104 2.22 -22.51 -18.84
C CYS A 104 3.59 -22.98 -19.35
N SER A 105 4.44 -23.50 -18.47
CA SER A 105 5.78 -24.00 -18.81
C SER A 105 5.84 -25.50 -19.10
N LEU A 106 4.78 -26.25 -18.79
CA LEU A 106 4.71 -27.68 -19.13
C LEU A 106 4.60 -27.83 -20.66
N GLU A 107 5.71 -28.20 -21.30
CA GLU A 107 5.67 -28.66 -22.68
C GLU A 107 4.82 -29.94 -22.75
N PRO A 108 3.87 -30.04 -23.69
CA PRO A 108 3.13 -31.28 -23.87
C PRO A 108 4.13 -32.37 -24.28
N GLN A 109 4.09 -33.52 -23.58
CA GLN A 109 4.90 -34.71 -23.87
C GLN A 109 4.49 -35.42 -25.18
N LEU A 110 3.96 -34.68 -26.15
CA LEU A 110 3.49 -35.21 -27.42
C LEU A 110 4.45 -34.78 -28.52
N GLU A 111 5.16 -35.78 -29.05
CA GLU A 111 5.97 -35.71 -30.27
C GLU A 111 5.08 -35.28 -31.46
N GLY A 112 4.86 -33.98 -31.63
CA GLY A 112 4.06 -33.44 -32.72
C GLY A 112 4.07 -31.90 -32.77
N PRO A 113 4.25 -31.27 -33.94
CA PRO A 113 4.56 -29.83 -34.07
C PRO A 113 3.38 -28.87 -33.90
N GLN A 114 2.27 -29.24 -33.26
CA GLN A 114 0.99 -28.51 -33.42
C GLN A 114 0.12 -28.27 -32.17
N TYR A 115 0.54 -28.62 -30.95
CA TYR A 115 -0.30 -28.43 -29.76
C TYR A 115 0.45 -27.77 -28.61
N CYS A 116 -0.21 -26.82 -27.91
CA CYS A 116 0.29 -26.17 -26.71
C CYS A 116 -0.58 -26.54 -25.50
N ALA A 117 0.04 -26.73 -24.32
CA ALA A 117 -0.67 -26.92 -23.06
C ALA A 117 -1.04 -25.55 -22.46
N VAL A 118 -2.34 -25.25 -22.42
CA VAL A 118 -2.88 -23.98 -21.91
C VAL A 118 -3.67 -24.25 -20.63
N PRO A 119 -3.66 -23.35 -19.62
CA PRO A 119 -4.51 -23.50 -18.45
C PRO A 119 -6.00 -23.57 -18.81
N SER A 120 -6.74 -24.43 -18.12
CA SER A 120 -8.19 -24.55 -18.31
C SER A 120 -8.95 -23.29 -17.92
N GLN A 121 -10.12 -23.05 -18.53
CA GLN A 121 -10.97 -21.88 -18.23
C GLN A 121 -11.28 -21.73 -16.72
N PRO A 122 -11.61 -22.78 -15.95
CA PRO A 122 -11.87 -22.64 -14.51
C PRO A 122 -10.69 -22.11 -13.70
N ILE A 123 -9.46 -22.45 -14.10
CA ILE A 123 -8.24 -21.97 -13.43
C ILE A 123 -7.99 -20.51 -13.78
N LEU A 124 -8.14 -20.14 -15.05
CA LEU A 124 -8.03 -18.75 -15.47
C LEU A 124 -9.07 -17.90 -14.73
N GLU A 125 -10.33 -18.34 -14.68
CA GLU A 125 -11.38 -17.65 -13.93
C GLU A 125 -11.06 -17.50 -12.43
N LEU A 126 -10.54 -18.54 -11.79
CA LEU A 126 -10.10 -18.49 -10.40
C LEU A 126 -9.01 -17.43 -10.18
N VAL A 127 -8.01 -17.40 -11.06
CA VAL A 127 -6.89 -16.45 -10.95
C VAL A 127 -7.35 -15.03 -11.24
N SER A 128 -8.19 -14.81 -12.26
CA SER A 128 -8.86 -13.54 -12.51
C SER A 128 -9.58 -13.03 -11.26
N MET A 129 -10.34 -13.90 -10.57
CA MET A 129 -11.03 -13.52 -9.34
C MET A 129 -10.08 -13.12 -8.21
N LYS A 130 -8.98 -13.86 -8.03
CA LYS A 130 -7.95 -13.50 -7.04
C LYS A 130 -7.25 -12.19 -7.40
N ILE A 131 -6.93 -11.95 -8.67
CA ILE A 131 -6.32 -10.69 -9.12
C ILE A 131 -7.26 -9.50 -8.84
N LEU A 132 -8.55 -9.61 -9.19
CA LEU A 132 -9.55 -8.56 -8.93
C LEU A 132 -9.70 -8.28 -7.43
N GLY A 133 -9.79 -9.33 -6.61
CA GLY A 133 -9.84 -9.21 -5.15
C GLY A 133 -8.58 -8.55 -4.58
N ALA A 134 -7.39 -8.94 -5.05
CA ALA A 134 -6.12 -8.37 -4.64
C ALA A 134 -6.02 -6.89 -4.99
N CYS A 135 -6.47 -6.50 -6.19
CA CYS A 135 -6.55 -5.11 -6.62
C CYS A 135 -7.39 -4.26 -5.66
N LYS A 136 -8.61 -4.72 -5.31
CA LYS A 136 -9.45 -4.04 -4.31
C LYS A 136 -8.78 -3.96 -2.94
N LEU A 137 -8.13 -5.03 -2.49
CA LEU A 137 -7.41 -5.04 -1.21
C LEU A 137 -6.21 -4.07 -1.19
N LEU A 138 -5.47 -3.96 -2.30
CA LEU A 138 -4.36 -3.02 -2.41
C LEU A 138 -4.83 -1.56 -2.38
N VAL A 139 -5.93 -1.25 -3.07
CA VAL A 139 -6.58 0.07 -2.98
C VAL A 139 -6.98 0.37 -1.53
N ARG A 140 -7.62 -0.59 -0.85
CA ARG A 140 -7.98 -0.43 0.57
C ARG A 140 -6.78 -0.30 1.49
N CYS A 141 -5.69 -1.03 1.20
CA CYS A 141 -4.43 -0.90 1.93
C CYS A 141 -3.88 0.52 1.80
N MET A 142 -3.86 1.08 0.58
CA MET A 142 -3.42 2.46 0.34
C MET A 142 -4.29 3.50 1.05
N ASP A 143 -5.62 3.30 1.10
CA ASP A 143 -6.54 4.17 1.85
C ASP A 143 -6.25 4.11 3.36
N CYS A 144 -6.07 2.90 3.89
CA CYS A 144 -5.72 2.70 5.29
C CYS A 144 -4.36 3.33 5.62
N CYS A 145 -3.36 3.16 4.76
CA CYS A 145 -2.05 3.80 4.90
C CYS A 145 -2.18 5.32 4.90
N SER A 146 -2.98 5.88 4.00
CA SER A 146 -3.22 7.32 3.91
C SER A 146 -3.91 7.82 5.18
N LYS A 147 -4.95 7.15 5.65
CA LYS A 147 -5.65 7.51 6.90
C LYS A 147 -4.71 7.47 8.11
N ALA A 148 -3.93 6.40 8.26
CA ALA A 148 -2.94 6.28 9.32
C ALA A 148 -1.90 7.40 9.23
N PHE A 149 -1.43 7.73 8.02
CA PHE A 149 -0.45 8.78 7.79
C PHE A 149 -0.96 10.14 8.26
N HIS A 150 -2.18 10.52 7.89
CA HIS A 150 -2.77 11.80 8.33
C HIS A 150 -2.94 11.85 9.84
N LEU A 151 -3.34 10.75 10.48
CA LEU A 151 -3.46 10.69 11.94
C LEU A 151 -2.08 10.82 12.60
N CYS A 152 -1.05 10.10 12.15
CA CYS A 152 0.31 10.25 12.66
C CYS A 152 0.84 11.69 12.48
N LEU A 153 0.55 12.31 11.34
CA LEU A 153 0.94 13.70 11.08
C LEU A 153 0.24 14.67 12.03
N GLN A 154 -1.05 14.47 12.32
CA GLN A 154 -1.77 15.28 13.30
C GLN A 154 -1.15 15.17 14.69
N HIS A 155 -0.80 13.97 15.16
CA HIS A 155 -0.15 13.80 16.45
C HIS A 155 1.28 14.36 16.49
N LEU A 156 2.00 14.30 15.37
CA LEU A 156 3.30 14.97 15.24
C LEU A 156 3.16 16.49 15.39
N LEU A 157 2.13 17.10 14.78
CA LEU A 157 1.84 18.53 14.91
C LEU A 157 1.42 18.93 16.34
N LEU A 158 0.79 18.01 17.08
CA LEU A 158 0.49 18.17 18.50
C LEU A 158 1.72 17.94 19.40
N LYS A 159 2.90 17.66 18.82
CA LYS A 159 4.16 17.36 19.52
C LYS A 159 4.07 16.13 20.44
N GLU A 160 3.22 15.18 20.09
CA GLU A 160 3.07 13.91 20.80
C GLU A 160 3.82 12.80 20.07
N TYR A 161 4.55 11.94 20.81
CA TYR A 161 5.21 10.75 20.28
C TYR A 161 6.03 11.04 19.00
N ILE A 162 6.86 12.10 19.02
CA ILE A 162 7.53 12.64 17.82
C ILE A 162 8.30 11.55 17.06
N VAL A 163 9.22 10.86 17.76
CA VAL A 163 10.06 9.82 17.16
C VAL A 163 9.21 8.71 16.52
N LEU A 164 8.21 8.21 17.25
CA LEU A 164 7.31 7.16 16.76
C LEU A 164 6.54 7.62 15.52
N ASN A 165 5.93 8.82 15.57
CA ASN A 165 5.15 9.33 14.46
C ASN A 165 6.02 9.57 13.21
N VAL A 166 7.25 10.06 13.36
CA VAL A 166 8.20 10.20 12.23
C VAL A 166 8.51 8.85 11.60
N VAL A 167 8.82 7.83 12.41
CA VAL A 167 9.09 6.46 11.90
C VAL A 167 7.87 5.89 11.18
N LEU A 168 6.67 6.05 11.76
CA LEU A 168 5.42 5.59 11.16
C LEU A 168 5.09 6.30 9.86
N LEU A 169 5.32 7.61 9.75
CA LEU A 169 5.12 8.37 8.51
C LEU A 169 6.00 7.83 7.38
N GLY A 170 7.27 7.52 7.68
CA GLY A 170 8.19 6.90 6.72
C GLY A 170 7.72 5.51 6.28
N LEU A 171 7.38 4.64 7.23
CA LEU A 171 6.87 3.29 7.00
C LEU A 171 5.60 3.29 6.12
N LEU A 172 4.61 4.10 6.48
CA LEU A 172 3.34 4.20 5.76
C LEU A 172 3.50 4.72 4.33
N SER A 173 4.43 5.67 4.13
CA SER A 173 4.75 6.19 2.81
C SER A 173 5.36 5.12 1.91
N ARG A 174 6.34 4.36 2.41
CA ARG A 174 6.97 3.27 1.66
C ARG A 174 5.97 2.16 1.34
N LEU A 175 5.17 1.72 2.32
CA LEU A 175 4.12 0.71 2.11
C LEU A 175 3.11 1.15 1.04
N ARG A 176 2.66 2.41 1.07
CA ARG A 176 1.74 2.95 0.06
C ARG A 176 2.35 2.91 -1.35
N ILE A 177 3.62 3.28 -1.49
CA ILE A 177 4.33 3.26 -2.79
C ILE A 177 4.48 1.82 -3.29
N MET A 178 4.86 0.88 -2.42
CA MET A 178 4.96 -0.54 -2.77
C MET A 178 3.61 -1.11 -3.23
N CYS A 179 2.52 -0.83 -2.51
CA CYS A 179 1.18 -1.25 -2.89
C CYS A 179 0.74 -0.67 -4.25
N ARG A 180 1.07 0.60 -4.51
CA ARG A 180 0.80 1.25 -5.79
C ARG A 180 1.59 0.59 -6.92
N GLY A 181 2.87 0.27 -6.70
CA GLY A 181 3.70 -0.43 -7.67
C GLY A 181 3.16 -1.82 -8.02
N LEU A 182 2.75 -2.59 -7.00
CA LEU A 182 2.14 -3.90 -7.18
C LEU A 182 0.81 -3.82 -7.94
N LEU A 183 -0.03 -2.81 -7.63
CA LEU A 183 -1.29 -2.59 -8.34
C LEU A 183 -1.08 -2.34 -9.84
N LYS A 184 -0.05 -1.58 -10.23
CA LYS A 184 0.30 -1.38 -11.66
C LYS A 184 0.64 -2.68 -12.36
N ARG A 185 1.47 -3.52 -11.73
CA ARG A 185 1.87 -4.80 -12.32
C ARG A 185 0.69 -5.78 -12.42
N LEU A 186 -0.18 -5.80 -11.41
CA LEU A 186 -1.43 -6.57 -11.46
C LEU A 186 -2.37 -6.07 -12.57
N ALA A 187 -2.42 -4.75 -12.81
CA ALA A 187 -3.18 -4.18 -13.92
C ALA A 187 -2.70 -4.70 -15.28
N ALA A 188 -1.39 -4.67 -15.52
CA ALA A 188 -0.77 -5.20 -16.73
C ALA A 188 -0.96 -6.72 -16.87
N LEU A 189 -0.78 -7.47 -15.76
CA LEU A 189 -1.00 -8.91 -15.74
C LEU A 189 -2.43 -9.26 -16.16
N TYR A 190 -3.43 -8.61 -15.56
CA TYR A 190 -4.84 -8.88 -15.88
C TYR A 190 -5.18 -8.63 -17.34
N SER A 191 -4.63 -7.58 -17.97
CA SER A 191 -4.87 -7.32 -19.39
C SER A 191 -4.37 -8.47 -20.28
N THR A 192 -3.23 -9.07 -19.95
CA THR A 192 -2.73 -10.25 -20.68
C THR A 192 -3.54 -11.51 -20.35
N HIS A 193 -3.89 -11.69 -19.07
CA HIS A 193 -4.65 -12.83 -18.59
C HIS A 193 -6.08 -12.90 -19.16
N ILE A 194 -6.79 -11.77 -19.26
CA ILE A 194 -8.16 -11.74 -19.77
C ILE A 194 -8.22 -12.02 -21.29
N ALA A 195 -7.17 -11.68 -22.03
CA ALA A 195 -7.05 -12.01 -23.44
C ALA A 195 -6.96 -13.53 -23.63
N LEU A 196 -6.07 -14.19 -22.89
CA LEU A 196 -5.94 -15.65 -22.89
C LEU A 196 -7.25 -16.33 -22.44
N GLN A 197 -7.90 -15.81 -21.39
CA GLN A 197 -9.16 -16.37 -20.90
C GLN A 197 -10.27 -16.34 -21.96
N LYS A 198 -10.33 -15.30 -22.80
CA LYS A 198 -11.30 -15.22 -23.91
C LYS A 198 -11.01 -16.27 -24.98
N GLU A 199 -9.75 -16.41 -25.40
CA GLU A 199 -9.33 -17.41 -26.39
C GLU A 199 -9.67 -18.83 -25.92
N VAL A 200 -9.37 -19.15 -24.66
CA VAL A 200 -9.70 -20.46 -24.06
C VAL A 200 -11.21 -20.67 -23.95
N SER A 201 -11.97 -19.62 -23.60
CA SER A 201 -13.43 -19.70 -23.54
C SER A 201 -14.08 -19.90 -24.91
N ASP A 202 -13.47 -19.43 -26.00
CA ASP A 202 -13.98 -19.65 -27.36
C ASP A 202 -13.79 -21.10 -27.80
N LEU A 203 -12.68 -21.73 -27.38
CA LEU A 203 -12.33 -23.12 -27.67
C LEU A 203 -13.08 -24.11 -26.79
N HIS A 204 -13.16 -23.84 -25.48
CA HIS A 204 -13.75 -24.76 -24.51
C HIS A 204 -14.52 -23.99 -23.42
N LYS A 205 -15.85 -23.92 -23.60
CA LYS A 205 -16.75 -23.23 -22.66
C LYS A 205 -17.01 -24.08 -21.41
N THR A 206 -16.19 -23.89 -20.38
CA THR A 206 -16.43 -24.41 -19.03
C THR A 206 -16.36 -23.28 -18.00
N PRO A 207 -17.43 -22.47 -17.87
CA PRO A 207 -17.46 -21.38 -16.91
C PRO A 207 -17.55 -21.94 -15.48
N TYR A 208 -16.65 -21.47 -14.62
CA TYR A 208 -16.62 -21.81 -13.21
C TYR A 208 -17.52 -20.86 -12.39
N PHE A 209 -17.49 -19.56 -12.72
CA PHE A 209 -18.41 -18.58 -12.13
C PHE A 209 -19.56 -18.25 -13.08
N LYS A 210 -20.74 -18.82 -12.83
CA LYS A 210 -21.93 -18.63 -13.69
C LYS A 210 -22.61 -17.27 -13.51
N ASP A 211 -22.51 -16.67 -12.33
CA ASP A 211 -23.21 -15.43 -11.96
C ASP A 211 -22.31 -14.18 -11.98
N PHE A 212 -21.09 -14.28 -12.50
CA PHE A 212 -20.12 -13.20 -12.48
C PHE A 212 -19.56 -12.89 -13.86
N ALA A 213 -19.83 -11.68 -14.35
CA ALA A 213 -19.23 -11.18 -15.58
C ALA A 213 -17.87 -10.54 -15.26
N PHE A 214 -16.80 -11.06 -15.88
CA PHE A 214 -15.46 -10.51 -15.71
C PHE A 214 -15.33 -9.16 -16.44
N PRO A 215 -14.82 -8.11 -15.78
CA PRO A 215 -14.60 -6.81 -16.40
C PRO A 215 -13.50 -6.90 -17.46
N THR A 216 -13.62 -6.09 -18.51
CA THR A 216 -12.65 -6.11 -19.62
C THR A 216 -11.34 -5.44 -19.22
N THR A 217 -11.44 -4.40 -18.40
CA THR A 217 -10.29 -3.66 -17.87
C THR A 217 -10.42 -3.54 -16.36
N ILE A 218 -9.28 -3.62 -15.64
CA ILE A 218 -9.26 -3.43 -14.19
C ILE A 218 -9.82 -2.05 -13.75
N GLU A 219 -9.72 -1.04 -14.61
CA GLU A 219 -10.27 0.29 -14.36
C GLU A 219 -11.78 0.27 -14.09
N GLU A 220 -12.53 -0.56 -14.82
CA GLU A 220 -13.98 -0.71 -14.66
C GLU A 220 -14.32 -1.33 -13.30
N HIS A 221 -13.44 -2.20 -12.79
CA HIS A 221 -13.63 -2.90 -11.52
C HIS A 221 -13.27 -2.06 -10.29
N ILE A 222 -12.20 -1.26 -10.39
CA ILE A 222 -11.72 -0.42 -9.30
C ILE A 222 -12.47 0.93 -9.27
N GLY A 223 -12.89 1.41 -10.44
CA GLY A 223 -13.53 2.71 -10.62
C GLY A 223 -12.52 3.87 -10.72
N PRO A 224 -13.00 5.12 -10.62
CA PRO A 224 -12.21 6.33 -10.92
C PRO A 224 -10.98 6.51 -10.02
N ILE A 225 -10.98 5.89 -8.84
CA ILE A 225 -9.87 5.87 -7.88
C ILE A 225 -8.60 5.33 -8.56
N PHE A 226 -8.72 4.41 -9.52
CA PHE A 226 -7.56 3.92 -10.27
C PHE A 226 -6.86 5.05 -11.04
N LYS A 227 -7.61 5.91 -11.73
CA LYS A 227 -7.04 7.02 -12.50
C LYS A 227 -6.40 8.06 -11.59
N ASP A 228 -7.03 8.40 -10.47
CA ASP A 228 -6.47 9.34 -9.49
C ASP A 228 -5.20 8.81 -8.81
N LEU A 229 -5.14 7.50 -8.57
CA LEU A 229 -3.95 6.83 -8.06
C LEU A 229 -2.81 6.82 -9.08
N PHE A 230 -3.05 7.03 -10.37
CA PHE A 230 -2.01 7.02 -11.41
C PHE A 230 -1.75 8.36 -12.07
N ALA A 231 -2.68 9.31 -11.99
CA ALA A 231 -2.53 10.68 -12.42
C ALA A 231 -1.63 11.46 -11.43
N ASP A 232 -0.34 11.56 -11.75
CA ASP A 232 0.54 12.69 -11.44
C ASP A 232 0.53 13.29 -10.02
N THR A 233 0.45 12.44 -8.99
CA THR A 233 0.67 12.87 -7.60
C THR A 233 2.07 13.43 -7.35
N LEU A 234 3.08 13.08 -8.15
CA LEU A 234 4.43 13.65 -8.02
C LEU A 234 4.49 15.13 -8.45
N LYS A 235 3.82 15.54 -9.54
CA LYS A 235 3.80 16.95 -9.98
C LYS A 235 3.04 17.86 -9.01
N ASN A 236 1.98 17.33 -8.41
CA ASN A 236 1.13 18.07 -7.46
C ASN A 236 1.72 18.12 -6.03
N LEU A 237 2.56 17.15 -5.63
CA LEU A 237 3.24 17.17 -4.33
C LEU A 237 4.47 18.08 -4.33
N ILE A 238 5.24 18.12 -5.44
CA ILE A 238 6.41 19.00 -5.58
C ILE A 238 5.98 20.46 -5.74
N SER A 239 4.82 20.73 -6.37
CA SER A 239 4.26 22.09 -6.44
C SER A 239 3.69 22.61 -5.11
N LYS A 240 3.39 21.71 -4.15
CA LYS A 240 3.01 22.11 -2.79
C LYS A 240 4.27 22.32 -1.94
N LYS A 241 4.95 23.44 -2.21
CA LYS A 241 6.04 24.07 -1.41
C LYS A 241 5.79 24.12 0.12
N HIS A 242 4.57 23.85 0.54
CA HIS A 242 4.10 23.95 1.91
C HIS A 242 4.72 22.90 2.84
N TYR A 243 4.82 21.61 2.45
CA TYR A 243 5.26 20.55 3.38
C TYR A 243 6.72 20.65 3.85
N GLY A 244 7.64 21.09 2.97
CA GLY A 244 9.03 21.36 3.35
C GLY A 244 9.17 22.53 4.33
N GLN A 245 8.31 23.55 4.19
CA GLN A 245 8.20 24.66 5.14
C GLN A 245 7.57 24.24 6.48
N PHE A 246 6.83 23.13 6.56
CA PHE A 246 6.33 22.60 7.84
C PHE A 246 7.39 21.80 8.58
N LEU A 247 8.16 20.97 7.87
CA LEU A 247 9.28 20.28 8.53
C LEU A 247 10.30 21.29 9.02
N SER A 248 10.62 22.32 8.22
CA SER A 248 11.42 23.43 8.72
C SER A 248 10.76 24.06 9.94
N LYS A 249 9.47 24.44 9.93
CA LYS A 249 8.79 24.98 11.14
C LYS A 249 8.74 24.06 12.37
N ILE A 250 8.79 22.75 12.19
CA ILE A 250 8.81 21.78 13.31
C ILE A 250 10.22 21.67 13.90
N PHE A 251 11.26 21.78 13.06
CA PHE A 251 12.66 21.72 13.46
C PHE A 251 13.30 23.11 13.66
N ASP A 252 12.63 24.19 13.26
CA ASP A 252 12.91 25.60 13.54
C ASP A 252 12.40 25.90 14.97
N THR A 253 12.79 25.07 15.93
CA THR A 253 12.99 25.58 17.27
C THR A 253 14.18 26.51 17.19
N SER A 254 13.90 27.81 17.21
CA SER A 254 14.87 28.83 17.57
C SER A 254 15.50 28.45 18.92
N THR A 255 16.61 27.72 18.88
CA THR A 255 17.68 27.93 19.84
C THR A 255 18.20 29.33 19.56
N GLN A 256 17.56 30.34 20.16
CA GLN A 256 18.31 31.49 20.61
C GLN A 256 19.13 30.97 21.80
N VAL A 257 20.29 30.41 21.48
CA VAL A 257 21.42 30.51 22.39
C VAL A 257 21.82 31.97 22.25
N GLU A 258 21.36 32.80 23.18
CA GLU A 258 21.94 34.12 23.39
C GLU A 258 23.42 33.89 23.70
N GLU A 259 24.28 34.32 22.78
CA GLU A 259 25.72 34.42 22.99
C GLU A 259 25.99 35.52 24.02
N ASP A 260 25.76 35.23 25.29
CA ASP A 260 26.28 36.04 26.38
C ASP A 260 27.52 35.37 26.98
N LYS A 261 28.67 35.91 26.52
CA LYS A 261 29.98 35.99 27.18
C LYS A 261 30.09 35.22 28.50
N ILE A 262 30.69 34.04 28.46
CA ILE A 262 31.42 33.50 29.61
C ILE A 262 32.84 33.18 29.14
N SER A 263 33.75 34.01 29.64
CA SER A 263 35.20 33.87 29.64
C SER A 263 35.64 32.48 30.04
N ASP A 264 36.77 32.07 29.48
CA ASP A 264 37.64 31.00 29.93
C ASP A 264 37.61 30.84 31.46
N GLU A 265 37.14 29.68 31.92
CA GLU A 265 37.64 28.96 33.10
C GLU A 265 36.92 27.61 33.21
N ILE A 266 37.61 26.61 33.76
CA ILE A 266 37.20 25.21 33.97
C ILE A 266 37.54 24.28 32.78
N ARG A 267 38.85 24.16 32.53
CA ARG A 267 39.46 22.83 32.43
C ARG A 267 39.50 22.20 33.83
N ASP A 268 39.31 20.89 33.86
CA ASP A 268 39.43 19.97 35.01
C ASP A 268 38.28 19.93 36.01
N ALA A 269 37.35 19.00 35.78
CA ALA A 269 36.75 18.19 36.85
C ALA A 269 36.19 16.88 36.27
N VAL A 270 37.05 15.85 36.32
CA VAL A 270 36.78 14.48 36.82
C VAL A 270 35.46 13.80 36.45
N ILE A 271 35.64 12.62 35.83
CA ILE A 271 34.70 11.52 35.64
C ILE A 271 34.05 11.14 36.99
N GLU A 272 32.74 11.34 37.12
CA GLU A 272 31.92 10.62 38.10
C GLU A 272 30.65 10.06 37.44
N ASP A 273 30.55 8.73 37.46
CA ASP A 273 29.39 7.94 37.09
C ASP A 273 28.12 8.45 37.79
N THR A 274 27.18 8.98 37.00
CA THR A 274 25.82 9.23 37.45
C THR A 274 24.80 8.76 36.43
N LYS A 275 24.21 7.60 36.74
CA LYS A 275 22.86 7.11 36.43
C LYS A 275 22.24 7.61 35.12
N GLY A 276 22.15 6.69 34.16
CA GLY A 276 21.46 6.83 32.90
C GLY A 276 20.09 7.53 33.02
N THR A 277 20.01 8.69 32.40
CA THR A 277 18.77 9.31 31.97
C THR A 277 18.02 8.33 31.07
N PRO A 278 16.68 8.14 31.24
CA PRO A 278 15.93 7.35 30.29
C PRO A 278 15.91 8.13 28.97
N GLY A 279 16.62 7.59 27.97
CA GLY A 279 16.54 8.08 26.60
C GLY A 279 15.08 8.19 26.17
N ASP A 280 14.75 9.29 25.51
CA ASP A 280 13.40 9.64 25.04
C ASP A 280 12.83 8.55 24.12
N MET A 281 12.16 7.58 24.73
CA MET A 281 11.46 6.49 24.09
C MET A 281 9.97 6.82 24.02
N GLY A 282 9.65 7.92 23.33
CA GLY A 282 8.29 8.23 22.89
C GLY A 282 7.32 8.51 24.03
N GLN A 283 7.68 9.39 24.96
CA GLN A 283 6.73 9.96 25.90
C GLN A 283 6.11 11.25 25.31
N PRO A 284 4.85 11.58 25.65
CA PRO A 284 4.31 12.89 25.29
C PRO A 284 5.16 13.98 25.95
N ILE A 285 5.53 15.02 25.18
CA ILE A 285 6.25 16.17 25.76
C ILE A 285 5.33 16.80 26.80
N GLN A 286 5.73 16.77 28.07
CA GLN A 286 5.02 17.42 29.17
C GLN A 286 5.23 18.94 29.11
N MET A 287 4.72 19.58 28.05
CA MET A 287 4.49 21.02 28.13
C MET A 287 3.35 21.24 29.11
N GLN A 288 3.59 22.04 30.16
CA GLN A 288 2.55 22.46 31.08
C GLN A 288 1.39 22.99 30.24
N ARG A 289 0.27 22.24 30.23
CA ARG A 289 -0.96 22.69 29.58
C ARG A 289 -1.34 23.98 30.30
N PHE A 290 -1.07 25.13 29.68
CA PHE A 290 -1.59 26.39 30.17
C PHE A 290 -3.07 26.18 30.43
N LYS A 291 -3.46 26.43 31.69
CA LYS A 291 -4.82 26.24 32.20
C LYS A 291 -5.79 26.76 31.14
N ARG A 292 -6.82 25.97 30.82
CA ARG A 292 -7.95 26.36 29.95
C ARG A 292 -8.66 27.58 30.56
N GLY A 293 -8.05 28.76 30.42
CA GLY A 293 -8.72 30.04 30.46
C GLY A 293 -9.35 30.26 29.10
N LYS A 294 -10.56 30.83 29.10
CA LYS A 294 -11.38 31.15 27.93
C LYS A 294 -10.52 31.62 26.75
N LEU A 295 -10.36 30.75 25.76
CA LEU A 295 -9.85 31.11 24.44
C LEU A 295 -11.01 30.94 23.48
N ASP A 296 -11.35 32.03 22.79
CA ASP A 296 -12.40 32.10 21.79
C ASP A 296 -12.27 30.94 20.79
N THR A 297 -13.43 30.45 20.37
CA THR A 297 -13.64 29.31 19.49
C THR A 297 -12.65 29.28 18.33
N PHE A 298 -11.68 28.36 18.39
CA PHE A 298 -10.78 28.05 17.29
C PHE A 298 -11.57 27.29 16.22
N ASP A 299 -12.16 28.02 15.27
CA ASP A 299 -12.97 27.42 14.20
C ASP A 299 -12.06 26.86 13.09
N VAL A 300 -11.99 25.53 13.04
CA VAL A 300 -11.22 24.72 12.07
C VAL A 300 -11.63 25.04 10.63
N LYS A 301 -12.83 25.60 10.41
CA LYS A 301 -13.33 26.01 9.08
C LYS A 301 -12.56 27.19 8.47
N SER A 302 -11.92 28.02 9.28
CA SER A 302 -11.10 29.15 8.80
C SER A 302 -9.88 28.70 7.99
N LEU A 303 -9.38 27.48 8.21
CA LEU A 303 -8.24 26.91 7.49
C LEU A 303 -8.59 26.37 6.09
N PHE A 304 -9.88 26.34 5.74
CA PHE A 304 -10.37 25.79 4.47
C PHE A 304 -11.02 26.84 3.55
N LEU A 305 -11.01 28.12 3.90
CA LEU A 305 -11.56 29.16 3.02
C LEU A 305 -10.52 29.59 1.96
N PRO A 306 -10.88 29.62 0.66
CA PRO A 306 -10.02 30.12 -0.38
C PRO A 306 -9.86 31.65 -0.25
N VAL A 307 -8.61 32.12 -0.31
CA VAL A 307 -8.25 33.55 -0.30
C VAL A 307 -8.91 34.25 -1.49
N LYS A 308 -9.89 35.14 -1.23
CA LYS A 308 -10.38 36.09 -2.24
C LYS A 308 -9.30 37.13 -2.50
N ALA A 309 -8.88 37.25 -3.76
CA ALA A 309 -7.98 38.31 -4.21
C ALA A 309 -8.64 39.68 -4.02
N SER A 310 -7.99 40.56 -3.25
CA SER A 310 -8.32 41.97 -3.21
C SER A 310 -7.82 42.64 -4.48
N VAL A 311 -8.75 43.01 -5.36
CA VAL A 311 -8.53 43.97 -6.45
C VAL A 311 -8.18 45.32 -5.81
N GLN A 312 -6.96 45.79 -6.02
CA GLN A 312 -6.61 47.18 -5.76
C GLN A 312 -6.93 48.00 -7.01
N ASN A 313 -7.88 48.93 -6.85
CA ASN A 313 -8.14 50.01 -7.79
C ASN A 313 -6.91 50.92 -7.85
N VAL A 314 -6.38 51.14 -9.05
CA VAL A 314 -5.49 52.27 -9.34
C VAL A 314 -6.37 53.35 -9.96
N SER A 315 -6.41 54.51 -9.29
CA SER A 315 -6.80 55.79 -9.89
C SER A 315 -5.53 56.48 -10.40
#